data_AF-A0A2V7HJ65-F1
#
_entry.id   AF-A0A2V7HJ65-F1
#
_cell.length_a   1.000
_cell.length_b   1.000
_cell.length_c   1.000
_cell.angle_alpha   90.00
_cell.angle_beta   90.00
_cell.angle_gamma   90.00
#
_symmetry.space_group_name_H-M   'P 1'
#
loop_
_entity.id
_entity.type
_entity.pdbx_description
1 polymer ?
#
loop_
_entity_poly.entity_id
_entity_poly.type
_entity_poly.pdbx_seq_one_letter_code
_entity_poly.pdbx_strand_id
1 'polypeptide(L)'
;MTQLTVPRRCVQGTCITLIVACAALAQPASAQHQGHESMSSMPMDTLATAPVSPSRAVTDSAVVADSLLQICRPHVAHSIDAYSTCIGDGIASLSSAGNIALAMGTLDRIVHSDPSLILLGHPLAHALGYAVRSTPSTATRLLSECDDRYQSGCYHGILQRYFDARLGMPIAQSFLLAPCDGLRGTKEQFRLFDCLHGTGHGLMMYHRYDVNASLKDCDRLTSDWDQRSCYSGVFMEHNMGARMQVFGDGTFGMRDAIPARYRRECFELQADLILPAVQQDYRKASAVCDGAGEADLVSACYVGLGRNASGSAAFQFAGIRKRCDLASPAGVPYCYEGAVRHLAYAPSELPRGVAFCKSLPAGDARARCWDGIGLQVGGFFSDLPSRRRACESDDASDVAACVEGAGVGSGARVEVRDLPHQ
;
A
#
# COMPACT_ATOMS: atom_id res chain seq x y z
N MET A 1 -4.83 -50.15 -5.00
CA MET A 1 -4.43 -51.11 -6.04
C MET A 1 -3.80 -50.35 -7.19
N THR A 2 -2.48 -50.20 -7.16
CA THR A 2 -1.65 -49.90 -8.34
C THR A 2 -0.24 -50.35 -7.98
N GLN A 3 0.22 -51.44 -8.61
CA GLN A 3 1.51 -52.08 -8.36
C GLN A 3 2.60 -51.31 -9.12
N LEU A 4 3.68 -50.92 -8.44
CA LEU A 4 4.97 -50.62 -9.09
C LEU A 4 5.92 -51.80 -8.88
N THR A 5 6.18 -52.52 -9.96
CA THR A 5 7.20 -53.57 -10.07
C THR A 5 8.60 -52.98 -10.16
N VAL A 6 9.49 -53.36 -9.25
CA VAL A 6 10.94 -53.15 -9.36
C VAL A 6 11.59 -54.48 -9.77
N PRO A 7 12.45 -54.53 -10.81
CA PRO A 7 13.10 -55.77 -11.20
C PRO A 7 14.25 -56.11 -10.23
N ARG A 8 14.16 -57.29 -9.62
CA ARG A 8 15.27 -57.93 -8.89
C ARG A 8 16.29 -58.47 -9.90
N ARG A 9 17.54 -58.04 -9.80
CA ARG A 9 18.70 -58.82 -10.28
C ARG A 9 19.51 -59.28 -9.06
N CYS A 10 19.42 -60.58 -8.78
CA CYS A 10 20.34 -61.28 -7.88
C CYS A 10 21.52 -61.79 -8.71
N VAL A 11 22.75 -61.43 -8.31
CA VAL A 11 23.96 -62.14 -8.71
C VAL A 11 24.76 -62.42 -7.43
N GLN A 12 24.89 -63.71 -7.13
CA GLN A 12 25.88 -64.41 -6.31
C GLN A 12 26.21 -63.85 -4.91
N GLY A 13 25.53 -64.39 -3.91
CA GLY A 13 26.21 -65.06 -2.80
C GLY A 13 27.03 -64.21 -1.84
N THR A 14 26.58 -63.03 -1.43
CA THR A 14 27.00 -62.42 -0.15
C THR A 14 25.97 -61.36 0.28
N CYS A 15 25.29 -61.57 1.41
CA CYS A 15 24.49 -60.53 2.05
C CYS A 15 25.45 -59.53 2.72
N ILE A 16 25.83 -58.47 2.01
CA ILE A 16 26.50 -57.32 2.61
C ILE A 16 25.44 -56.28 2.93
N THR A 17 25.16 -56.11 4.23
CA THR A 17 24.34 -55.01 4.73
C THR A 17 25.12 -53.71 4.51
N LEU A 18 24.90 -53.03 3.39
CA LEU A 18 25.38 -51.67 3.17
C LEU A 18 24.55 -50.73 4.06
N ILE A 19 25.09 -50.40 5.24
CA ILE A 19 24.65 -49.24 6.00
C ILE A 19 25.09 -48.01 5.20
N VAL A 20 24.20 -47.51 4.34
CA VAL A 20 24.35 -46.16 3.79
C VAL A 20 23.99 -45.22 4.93
N ALA A 21 25.01 -44.63 5.55
CA ALA A 21 24.84 -43.45 6.37
C ALA A 21 24.36 -42.32 5.44
N CYS A 22 23.05 -42.11 5.37
CA CYS A 22 22.49 -40.87 4.86
C CYS A 22 22.93 -39.76 5.81
N ALA A 23 23.93 -38.99 5.40
CA ALA A 23 24.10 -37.63 5.90
C ALA A 23 22.76 -36.91 5.66
N ALA A 24 22.02 -36.67 6.73
CA ALA A 24 20.85 -35.81 6.70
C ALA A 24 21.35 -34.41 6.34
N LEU A 25 21.23 -34.05 5.06
CA LEU A 25 21.15 -32.66 4.65
C LEU A 25 19.93 -32.10 5.37
N ALA A 26 20.17 -31.36 6.45
CA ALA A 26 19.14 -30.59 7.13
C ALA A 26 18.50 -29.66 6.10
N GLN A 27 17.29 -29.99 5.67
CA GLN A 27 16.46 -29.09 4.87
C GLN A 27 16.07 -27.90 5.75
N PRO A 28 15.99 -26.68 5.19
CA PRO A 28 15.60 -25.47 5.92
C PRO A 28 14.07 -25.45 6.04
N ALA A 29 13.50 -26.36 6.83
CA ALA A 29 12.06 -26.42 7.09
C ALA A 29 11.72 -26.11 8.56
N SER A 30 12.72 -25.88 9.40
CA SER A 30 12.54 -25.72 10.85
C SER A 30 12.42 -24.27 11.32
N ALA A 31 12.41 -23.28 10.41
CA ALA A 31 12.41 -21.86 10.77
C ALA A 31 11.06 -21.13 10.54
N GLN A 32 10.06 -21.77 9.94
CA GLN A 32 8.83 -21.09 9.50
C GLN A 32 7.54 -21.48 10.23
N HIS A 33 7.61 -22.34 11.25
CA HIS A 33 6.44 -22.67 12.08
C HIS A 33 6.40 -21.99 13.46
N GLN A 34 7.29 -21.03 13.74
CA GLN A 34 7.25 -20.26 14.99
C GLN A 34 6.33 -19.03 14.95
N GLY A 35 5.80 -18.63 13.79
CA GLY A 35 4.95 -17.43 13.65
C GLY A 35 3.44 -17.66 13.79
N HIS A 36 2.94 -18.90 13.64
CA HIS A 36 1.51 -19.15 13.46
C HIS A 36 0.78 -19.69 14.70
N GLU A 37 1.48 -20.24 15.69
CA GLU A 37 0.89 -20.53 17.01
C GLU A 37 0.69 -19.23 17.81
N SER A 38 1.58 -18.25 17.64
CA SER A 38 1.58 -16.97 18.38
C SER A 38 0.29 -16.15 18.23
N MET A 39 -0.32 -16.10 17.03
CA MET A 39 -1.56 -15.33 16.81
C MET A 39 -2.83 -16.07 17.25
N SER A 40 -2.84 -17.41 17.22
CA SER A 40 -4.00 -18.19 17.66
C SER A 40 -3.97 -18.47 19.17
N SER A 41 -2.84 -18.25 19.85
CA SER A 41 -2.67 -18.40 21.29
C SER A 41 -2.64 -17.08 22.06
N MET A 42 -2.85 -15.93 21.41
CA MET A 42 -3.01 -14.68 22.16
C MET A 42 -4.33 -14.75 22.94
N PRO A 43 -4.32 -14.56 24.28
CA PRO A 43 -5.55 -14.32 25.00
C PRO A 43 -6.24 -13.13 24.34
N MET A 44 -7.55 -13.22 24.08
CA MET A 44 -8.38 -12.07 23.65
C MET A 44 -8.35 -10.88 24.65
N ASP A 45 -7.59 -11.01 25.75
CA ASP A 45 -7.41 -10.06 26.84
C ASP A 45 -6.22 -9.09 26.67
N THR A 46 -5.26 -9.30 25.75
CA THR A 46 -4.07 -8.41 25.69
C THR A 46 -4.37 -6.99 25.21
N LEU A 47 -5.52 -6.74 24.58
CA LEU A 47 -6.03 -5.39 24.31
C LEU A 47 -6.92 -4.83 25.44
N ALA A 48 -7.33 -5.66 26.41
CA ALA A 48 -8.27 -5.29 27.46
C ALA A 48 -7.60 -4.97 28.82
N THR A 49 -6.35 -5.39 29.06
CA THR A 49 -5.69 -5.25 30.37
C THR A 49 -4.48 -4.30 30.41
N ALA A 50 -4.32 -3.37 29.46
CA ALA A 50 -3.41 -2.26 29.68
C ALA A 50 -3.89 -1.43 30.89
N PRO A 51 -3.04 -1.06 31.87
CA PRO A 51 -3.47 -0.24 33.00
C PRO A 51 -4.04 1.08 32.51
N VAL A 52 -5.35 1.27 32.66
CA VAL A 52 -6.11 2.43 32.14
C VAL A 52 -5.96 3.70 32.98
N SER A 53 -4.98 3.73 33.89
CA SER A 53 -4.70 4.91 34.70
C SER A 53 -3.44 5.59 34.19
N PRO A 54 -3.55 6.56 33.26
CA PRO A 54 -2.42 7.39 32.90
C PRO A 54 -1.93 8.10 34.17
N SER A 55 -0.70 7.83 34.58
CA SER A 55 0.02 8.70 35.49
C SER A 55 0.27 10.01 34.73
N ARG A 56 -0.70 10.94 34.85
CA ARG A 56 -0.80 12.23 34.14
C ARG A 56 -1.25 12.11 32.69
N ALA A 57 -2.27 12.89 32.30
CA ALA A 57 -2.64 13.07 30.90
C ALA A 57 -1.48 13.80 30.20
N VAL A 58 -0.70 13.07 29.40
CA VAL A 58 0.35 13.66 28.56
C VAL A 58 -0.30 14.03 27.23
N THR A 59 -0.38 15.33 26.93
CA THR A 59 -0.92 15.86 25.67
C THR A 59 0.18 16.28 24.70
N ASP A 60 1.44 16.10 25.06
CA ASP A 60 2.59 16.52 24.28
C ASP A 60 3.20 15.33 23.53
N SER A 61 3.02 15.30 22.20
CA SER A 61 3.59 14.28 21.33
C SER A 61 5.11 14.16 21.42
N ALA A 62 5.83 15.24 21.73
CA ALA A 62 7.29 15.20 21.84
C ALA A 62 7.73 14.40 23.08
N VAL A 63 7.09 14.64 24.23
CA VAL A 63 7.37 13.91 25.47
C VAL A 63 7.10 12.42 25.32
N VAL A 64 5.98 12.07 24.66
CA VAL A 64 5.63 10.67 24.41
C VAL A 64 6.61 10.03 23.42
N ALA A 65 7.00 10.74 22.36
CA ALA A 65 7.97 10.26 21.38
C ALA A 65 9.34 9.98 22.01
N ASP A 66 9.87 10.91 22.81
CA ASP A 66 11.15 10.75 23.51
C ASP A 66 11.11 9.53 24.44
N SER A 67 10.00 9.35 25.15
CA SER A 67 9.80 8.20 26.04
C SER A 67 9.76 6.88 25.27
N LEU A 68 8.99 6.81 24.17
CA LEU A 68 8.90 5.62 23.32
C LEU A 68 10.25 5.30 22.67
N LEU A 69 10.97 6.29 22.15
CA LEU A 69 12.31 6.10 21.60
C LEU A 69 13.28 5.56 22.66
N GLN A 70 13.24 6.09 23.88
CA GLN A 70 14.09 5.60 24.96
C GLN A 70 13.80 4.14 25.31
N ILE A 71 12.52 3.75 25.36
CA ILE A 71 12.08 2.38 25.66
C ILE A 71 12.40 1.43 24.51
N CYS A 72 12.17 1.84 23.27
CA CYS A 72 12.22 0.95 22.11
C CYS A 72 13.60 0.86 21.45
N ARG A 73 14.46 1.88 21.58
CA ARG A 73 15.81 1.90 20.98
C ARG A 73 16.65 0.64 21.27
N PRO A 74 16.62 0.02 22.46
CA PRO A 74 17.31 -1.25 22.71
C PRO A 74 16.94 -2.37 21.72
N HIS A 75 15.72 -2.38 21.18
CA HIS A 75 15.26 -3.41 20.23
C HIS A 75 15.95 -3.34 18.86
N VAL A 76 16.61 -2.22 18.52
CA VAL A 76 17.43 -2.10 17.30
C VAL A 76 18.52 -3.18 17.26
N ALA A 77 19.03 -3.60 18.42
CA ALA A 77 20.03 -4.66 18.51
C ALA A 77 19.50 -6.05 18.11
N HIS A 78 18.17 -6.24 18.10
CA HIS A 78 17.53 -7.48 17.67
C HIS A 78 17.22 -7.47 16.18
N SER A 79 16.42 -6.49 15.72
CA SER A 79 16.14 -6.25 14.32
C SER A 79 15.38 -4.93 14.16
N ILE A 80 15.32 -4.41 12.91
CA ILE A 80 14.44 -3.29 12.59
C ILE A 80 12.96 -3.62 12.83
N ASP A 81 12.55 -4.87 12.60
CA ASP A 81 11.19 -5.33 12.83
C ASP A 81 10.83 -5.25 14.31
N ALA A 82 11.68 -5.79 15.19
CA ALA A 82 11.47 -5.75 16.64
C ALA A 82 11.38 -4.31 17.18
N TYR A 83 12.23 -3.41 16.66
CA TYR A 83 12.17 -2.00 16.99
C TYR A 83 10.86 -1.35 16.54
N SER A 84 10.45 -1.61 15.29
CA SER A 84 9.21 -1.08 14.74
C SER A 84 7.95 -1.62 15.43
N THR A 85 7.95 -2.89 15.85
CA THR A 85 6.86 -3.47 16.64
C THR A 85 6.72 -2.77 17.98
N CYS A 86 7.81 -2.55 18.71
CA CYS A 86 7.78 -1.82 19.98
C CYS A 86 7.17 -0.40 19.82
N ILE A 87 7.61 0.33 18.79
CA ILE A 87 7.07 1.65 18.48
C ILE A 87 5.58 1.57 18.10
N GLY A 88 5.23 0.60 17.24
CA GLY A 88 3.87 0.33 16.78
C GLY A 88 2.90 0.05 17.91
N ASP A 89 3.28 -0.81 18.86
CA ASP A 89 2.47 -1.14 20.04
C ASP A 89 2.24 0.10 20.92
N GLY A 90 3.29 0.92 21.10
CA GLY A 90 3.20 2.17 21.86
C GLY A 90 2.21 3.16 21.25
N ILE A 91 2.32 3.44 19.95
CA ILE A 91 1.41 4.37 19.26
C ILE A 91 -0.02 3.80 19.14
N ALA A 92 -0.17 2.49 18.94
CA ALA A 92 -1.46 1.81 18.93
C ALA A 92 -2.16 1.93 20.28
N SER A 93 -1.43 1.79 21.39
CA SER A 93 -1.97 1.97 22.75
C SER A 93 -2.47 3.39 23.02
N LEU A 94 -1.84 4.42 22.46
CA LEU A 94 -2.32 5.81 22.57
C LEU A 94 -3.64 5.99 21.79
N SER A 95 -3.69 5.42 20.60
CA SER A 95 -4.82 5.50 19.69
C SER A 95 -6.05 4.77 20.23
N SER A 96 -5.87 3.56 20.77
CA SER A 96 -6.95 2.77 21.39
C SER A 96 -7.57 3.45 22.62
N ALA A 97 -6.80 4.30 23.31
CA ALA A 97 -7.28 5.16 24.38
C ALA A 97 -8.02 6.42 23.89
N GLY A 98 -8.25 6.56 22.58
CA GLY A 98 -8.97 7.68 21.96
C GLY A 98 -8.12 8.90 21.64
N ASN A 99 -6.78 8.79 21.64
CA ASN A 99 -5.87 9.91 21.40
C ASN A 99 -5.20 9.82 20.01
N ILE A 100 -6.00 9.72 18.93
CA ILE A 100 -5.50 9.55 17.55
C ILE A 100 -4.54 10.69 17.16
N ALA A 101 -4.94 11.95 17.39
CA ALA A 101 -4.11 13.12 17.06
C ALA A 101 -2.77 13.13 17.81
N LEU A 102 -2.77 12.75 19.10
CA LEU A 102 -1.55 12.61 19.90
C LEU A 102 -0.64 11.52 19.34
N ALA A 103 -1.22 10.36 19.00
CA ALA A 103 -0.51 9.23 18.42
C ALA A 103 0.12 9.58 17.07
N MET A 104 -0.62 10.28 16.19
CA MET A 104 -0.13 10.75 14.90
C MET A 104 0.99 11.79 15.05
N GLY A 105 0.84 12.72 15.99
CA GLY A 105 1.93 13.65 16.34
C GLY A 105 3.14 12.93 16.92
N THR A 106 2.94 11.87 17.70
CA THR A 106 4.02 11.07 18.32
C THR A 106 4.81 10.31 17.25
N LEU A 107 4.11 9.62 16.35
CA LEU A 107 4.72 8.93 15.20
C LEU A 107 5.57 9.90 14.36
N ASP A 108 5.05 11.11 14.15
CA ASP A 108 5.76 12.15 13.41
C ASP A 108 7.07 12.58 14.05
N ARG A 109 7.06 12.83 15.36
CA ARG A 109 8.28 13.14 16.11
C ARG A 109 9.28 11.99 16.10
N ILE A 110 8.80 10.75 16.16
CA ILE A 110 9.64 9.54 16.11
C ILE A 110 10.34 9.44 14.75
N VAL A 111 9.60 9.50 13.64
CA VAL A 111 10.19 9.38 12.29
C VAL A 111 11.12 10.54 11.96
N HIS A 112 10.82 11.76 12.42
CA HIS A 112 11.73 12.90 12.27
C HIS A 112 13.03 12.73 13.07
N SER A 113 12.95 12.15 14.26
CA SER A 113 14.12 11.92 15.13
C SER A 113 14.96 10.72 14.69
N ASP A 114 14.35 9.73 14.06
CA ASP A 114 15.00 8.51 13.59
C ASP A 114 14.66 8.21 12.13
N PRO A 115 15.47 8.73 11.17
CA PRO A 115 15.23 8.53 9.75
C PRO A 115 15.25 7.08 9.28
N SER A 116 15.76 6.13 10.09
CA SER A 116 15.67 4.70 9.75
C SER A 116 14.24 4.19 9.66
N LEU A 117 13.30 4.89 10.33
CA LEU A 117 11.87 4.57 10.35
C LEU A 117 11.08 5.21 9.22
N ILE A 118 11.70 5.99 8.33
CA ILE A 118 11.00 6.71 7.25
C ILE A 118 10.17 5.78 6.35
N LEU A 119 10.68 4.56 6.09
CA LEU A 119 10.00 3.55 5.29
C LEU A 119 8.89 2.82 6.05
N LEU A 120 8.87 2.95 7.38
CA LEU A 120 7.91 2.30 8.28
C LEU A 120 6.83 3.26 8.76
N GLY A 121 6.92 4.56 8.46
CA GLY A 121 5.91 5.54 8.86
C GLY A 121 4.50 5.18 8.39
N HIS A 122 4.34 4.72 7.14
CA HIS A 122 3.05 4.29 6.60
C HIS A 122 2.46 3.07 7.33
N PRO A 123 3.16 1.92 7.45
CA PRO A 123 2.62 0.76 8.18
C PRO A 123 2.40 1.05 9.67
N LEU A 124 3.20 1.91 10.30
CA LEU A 124 2.98 2.34 11.69
C LEU A 124 1.70 3.19 11.82
N ALA A 125 1.43 4.08 10.86
CA ALA A 125 0.17 4.83 10.82
C ALA A 125 -1.04 3.90 10.61
N HIS A 126 -0.91 2.84 9.80
CA HIS A 126 -1.92 1.77 9.70
C HIS A 126 -2.21 1.11 11.04
N ALA A 127 -1.17 0.68 11.77
CA ALA A 127 -1.33 0.04 13.09
C ALA A 127 -2.06 0.96 14.09
N LEU A 128 -1.72 2.25 14.09
CA LEU A 128 -2.38 3.28 14.88
C LEU A 128 -3.88 3.36 14.56
N GLY A 129 -4.23 3.46 13.27
CA GLY A 129 -5.63 3.51 12.83
C GLY A 129 -6.40 2.24 13.17
N TYR A 130 -5.77 1.08 13.05
CA TYR A 130 -6.38 -0.23 13.34
C TYR A 130 -6.68 -0.45 14.83
N ALA A 131 -6.01 0.27 15.72
CA ALA A 131 -6.13 0.11 17.16
C ALA A 131 -7.42 0.71 17.76
N VAL A 132 -8.14 1.56 17.03
CA VAL A 132 -9.35 2.23 17.54
C VAL A 132 -10.59 1.35 17.42
N ARG A 133 -11.68 1.66 18.12
CA ARG A 133 -12.97 0.96 17.91
C ARG A 133 -13.78 1.60 16.77
N SER A 134 -13.55 1.14 15.55
CA SER A 134 -14.24 1.63 14.35
C SER A 134 -15.54 0.86 14.08
N THR A 135 -16.66 1.57 13.99
CA THR A 135 -18.03 1.04 13.80
C THR A 135 -18.83 1.98 12.90
N PRO A 136 -20.03 1.59 12.39
CA PRO A 136 -20.88 2.49 11.62
C PRO A 136 -21.18 3.84 12.27
N SER A 137 -21.27 3.91 13.59
CA SER A 137 -21.54 5.16 14.31
C SER A 137 -20.28 5.98 14.63
N THR A 138 -19.07 5.39 14.52
CA THR A 138 -17.82 6.03 14.92
C THR A 138 -16.86 6.30 13.77
N ALA A 139 -16.94 5.54 12.67
CA ALA A 139 -15.96 5.56 11.58
C ALA A 139 -15.74 6.96 11.00
N THR A 140 -16.80 7.65 10.57
CA THR A 140 -16.69 9.00 9.97
C THR A 140 -16.00 10.00 10.90
N ARG A 141 -16.32 9.96 12.21
CA ARG A 141 -15.65 10.80 13.20
C ARG A 141 -14.17 10.44 13.33
N LEU A 142 -13.85 9.16 13.50
CA LEU A 142 -12.47 8.69 13.68
C LEU A 142 -11.61 9.04 12.46
N LEU A 143 -12.14 8.89 11.25
CA LEU A 143 -11.46 9.29 10.02
C LEU A 143 -11.12 10.79 10.05
N SER A 144 -12.03 11.65 10.54
CA SER A 144 -11.75 13.08 10.66
C SER A 144 -10.66 13.45 11.68
N GLU A 145 -10.25 12.53 12.54
CA GLU A 145 -9.16 12.71 13.52
C GLU A 145 -7.78 12.30 12.95
N CYS A 146 -7.73 11.69 11.76
CA CYS A 146 -6.50 11.41 11.02
C CYS A 146 -6.14 12.54 10.04
N ASP A 147 -4.89 12.59 9.58
CA ASP A 147 -4.43 13.44 8.48
C ASP A 147 -3.72 12.61 7.38
N ASP A 148 -3.28 13.29 6.32
CA ASP A 148 -2.69 12.70 5.10
C ASP A 148 -1.24 12.24 5.27
N ARG A 149 -0.62 12.51 6.43
CA ARG A 149 0.76 12.10 6.69
C ARG A 149 0.90 10.60 6.57
N TYR A 150 2.06 10.21 6.05
CA TYR A 150 2.37 8.80 5.79
C TYR A 150 1.36 8.14 4.85
N GLN A 151 0.98 8.83 3.76
CA GLN A 151 0.06 8.31 2.73
C GLN A 151 -1.24 7.78 3.34
N SER A 152 -1.84 8.57 4.24
CA SER A 152 -3.14 8.29 4.85
C SER A 152 -3.24 6.94 5.59
N GLY A 153 -2.13 6.38 6.08
CA GLY A 153 -2.11 5.07 6.75
C GLY A 153 -3.07 4.98 7.94
N CYS A 154 -3.23 6.06 8.71
CA CYS A 154 -4.21 6.15 9.81
C CYS A 154 -5.65 5.93 9.33
N TYR A 155 -6.04 6.56 8.22
CA TYR A 155 -7.36 6.39 7.61
C TYR A 155 -7.58 4.93 7.19
N HIS A 156 -6.59 4.33 6.52
CA HIS A 156 -6.69 2.96 6.06
C HIS A 156 -6.81 1.96 7.23
N GLY A 157 -6.06 2.15 8.32
CA GLY A 157 -6.17 1.33 9.53
C GLY A 157 -7.56 1.37 10.16
N ILE A 158 -8.19 2.55 10.21
CA ILE A 158 -9.56 2.70 10.74
C ILE A 158 -10.57 1.94 9.88
N LEU A 159 -10.39 1.96 8.56
CA LEU A 159 -11.25 1.23 7.61
C LEU A 159 -11.00 -0.28 7.68
N GLN A 160 -9.75 -0.71 7.80
CA GLN A 160 -9.40 -2.09 8.09
C GLN A 160 -10.15 -2.61 9.33
N ARG A 161 -10.09 -1.87 10.44
CA ARG A 161 -10.83 -2.24 11.65
C ARG A 161 -12.34 -2.22 11.48
N TYR A 162 -12.87 -1.25 10.73
CA TYR A 162 -14.30 -1.13 10.45
C TYR A 162 -14.86 -2.40 9.82
N PHE A 163 -14.18 -2.91 8.78
CA PHE A 163 -14.58 -4.13 8.08
C PHE A 163 -14.28 -5.39 8.88
N ASP A 164 -13.14 -5.45 9.60
CA ASP A 164 -12.78 -6.55 10.50
C ASP A 164 -13.85 -6.79 11.58
N ALA A 165 -14.45 -5.73 12.13
CA ALA A 165 -15.52 -5.82 13.12
C ALA A 165 -16.80 -6.52 12.62
N ARG A 166 -16.91 -6.84 11.32
CA ARG A 166 -18.03 -7.57 10.71
C ARG A 166 -17.63 -8.94 10.18
N LEU A 167 -16.42 -9.43 10.46
CA LEU A 167 -15.94 -10.71 9.95
C LEU A 167 -16.97 -11.84 10.13
N GLY A 168 -17.36 -12.48 9.02
CA GLY A 168 -18.37 -13.55 9.02
C GLY A 168 -19.83 -13.10 8.96
N MET A 169 -20.12 -11.80 8.87
CA MET A 169 -21.47 -11.24 8.73
C MET A 169 -21.69 -10.62 7.35
N PRO A 170 -22.83 -10.83 6.67
CA PRO A 170 -23.09 -10.23 5.36
C PRO A 170 -22.91 -8.71 5.30
N ILE A 171 -22.20 -8.21 4.28
CA ILE A 171 -22.03 -6.76 4.03
C ILE A 171 -23.23 -6.22 3.24
N ALA A 172 -24.12 -5.51 3.93
CA ALA A 172 -25.16 -4.72 3.31
C ALA A 172 -24.58 -3.52 2.54
N GLN A 173 -25.27 -3.05 1.50
CA GLN A 173 -24.82 -1.91 0.69
C GLN A 173 -24.60 -0.65 1.53
N SER A 174 -25.47 -0.38 2.50
CA SER A 174 -25.34 0.76 3.40
C SER A 174 -24.07 0.70 4.24
N PHE A 175 -23.63 -0.49 4.66
CA PHE A 175 -22.39 -0.66 5.42
C PHE A 175 -21.17 -0.41 4.55
N LEU A 176 -21.16 -0.92 3.31
CA LEU A 176 -20.06 -0.68 2.37
C LEU A 176 -19.85 0.81 2.07
N LEU A 177 -20.95 1.57 1.93
CA LEU A 177 -20.88 2.98 1.55
C LEU A 177 -20.68 3.94 2.74
N ALA A 178 -21.17 3.58 3.93
CA ALA A 178 -21.25 4.48 5.09
C ALA A 178 -19.93 5.19 5.46
N PRO A 179 -18.74 4.54 5.47
CA PRO A 179 -17.51 5.22 5.90
C PRO A 179 -17.12 6.40 5.02
N CYS A 180 -17.42 6.33 3.73
CA CYS A 180 -17.09 7.35 2.74
C CYS A 180 -18.29 8.23 2.38
N ASP A 181 -19.43 8.01 3.02
CA ASP A 181 -20.64 8.78 2.79
C ASP A 181 -20.43 10.23 3.25
N GLY A 182 -20.92 11.17 2.45
CA GLY A 182 -20.72 12.62 2.68
C GLY A 182 -19.41 13.21 2.14
N LEU A 183 -18.44 12.42 1.67
CA LEU A 183 -17.25 12.94 0.95
C LEU A 183 -17.56 13.18 -0.54
N ARG A 184 -18.50 12.42 -1.10
CA ARG A 184 -18.87 12.48 -2.51
C ARG A 184 -19.48 13.83 -2.90
N GLY A 185 -19.03 14.36 -4.03
CA GLY A 185 -19.52 15.64 -4.56
C GLY A 185 -19.05 16.86 -3.77
N THR A 186 -18.15 16.67 -2.80
CA THR A 186 -17.53 17.76 -2.04
C THR A 186 -16.16 18.12 -2.62
N LYS A 187 -15.56 19.18 -2.09
CA LYS A 187 -14.15 19.55 -2.36
C LYS A 187 -13.13 18.55 -1.82
N GLU A 188 -13.56 17.58 -1.01
CA GLU A 188 -12.70 16.58 -0.35
C GLU A 188 -12.46 15.35 -1.24
N GLN A 189 -12.27 15.54 -2.55
CA GLN A 189 -12.13 14.44 -3.51
C GLN A 189 -10.95 13.52 -3.18
N PHE A 190 -9.83 14.09 -2.71
CA PHE A 190 -8.69 13.31 -2.24
C PHE A 190 -9.05 12.40 -1.05
N ARG A 191 -9.80 12.90 -0.06
CA ARG A 191 -10.25 12.06 1.06
C ARG A 191 -11.22 10.97 0.61
N LEU A 192 -12.05 11.24 -0.40
CA LEU A 192 -12.89 10.20 -1.00
C LEU A 192 -12.03 9.09 -1.61
N PHE A 193 -10.96 9.44 -2.33
CA PHE A 193 -10.00 8.46 -2.87
C PHE A 193 -9.40 7.61 -1.75
N ASP A 194 -8.83 8.24 -0.71
CA ASP A 194 -8.21 7.53 0.43
C ASP A 194 -9.21 6.63 1.14
N CYS A 195 -10.46 7.08 1.30
CA CYS A 195 -11.49 6.28 1.93
C CYS A 195 -11.87 5.04 1.11
N LEU A 196 -12.00 5.19 -0.21
CA LEU A 196 -12.31 4.07 -1.10
C LEU A 196 -11.12 3.11 -1.24
N HIS A 197 -9.90 3.64 -1.28
CA HIS A 197 -8.67 2.86 -1.24
C HIS A 197 -8.60 2.03 0.06
N GLY A 198 -8.74 2.67 1.22
CA GLY A 198 -8.77 1.99 2.52
C GLY A 198 -9.95 1.01 2.67
N THR A 199 -11.07 1.24 1.98
CA THR A 199 -12.17 0.25 1.89
C THR A 199 -11.69 -1.03 1.21
N GLY A 200 -10.86 -0.94 0.17
CA GLY A 200 -10.22 -2.09 -0.44
C GLY A 200 -9.35 -2.90 0.53
N HIS A 201 -8.56 -2.22 1.36
CA HIS A 201 -7.79 -2.88 2.43
C HIS A 201 -8.71 -3.60 3.43
N GLY A 202 -9.77 -2.93 3.90
CA GLY A 202 -10.71 -3.53 4.84
C GLY A 202 -11.48 -4.72 4.27
N LEU A 203 -11.87 -4.67 3.00
CA LEU A 203 -12.52 -5.79 2.31
C LEU A 203 -11.58 -6.99 2.19
N MET A 204 -10.27 -6.78 2.01
CA MET A 204 -9.29 -7.86 2.03
C MET A 204 -9.20 -8.53 3.39
N MET A 205 -9.21 -7.76 4.49
CA MET A 205 -9.26 -8.35 5.84
C MET A 205 -10.58 -9.10 6.09
N TYR A 206 -11.71 -8.49 5.75
CA TYR A 206 -13.05 -9.08 5.92
C TYR A 206 -13.21 -10.40 5.14
N HIS A 207 -12.68 -10.49 3.93
CA HIS A 207 -12.72 -11.70 3.11
C HIS A 207 -11.56 -12.67 3.38
N ARG A 208 -10.79 -12.48 4.45
CA ARG A 208 -9.61 -13.32 4.80
C ARG A 208 -8.64 -13.47 3.62
N TYR A 209 -8.34 -12.35 2.97
CA TYR A 209 -7.46 -12.21 1.81
C TYR A 209 -7.94 -12.91 0.52
N ASP A 210 -9.24 -13.23 0.38
CA ASP A 210 -9.82 -13.60 -0.91
C ASP A 210 -10.02 -12.37 -1.82
N VAL A 211 -9.04 -12.14 -2.71
CA VAL A 211 -9.04 -11.04 -3.69
C VAL A 211 -10.29 -11.04 -4.56
N ASN A 212 -10.79 -12.19 -4.99
CA ASN A 212 -11.93 -12.24 -5.89
C ASN A 212 -13.22 -11.80 -5.18
N ALA A 213 -13.38 -12.19 -3.91
CA ALA A 213 -14.50 -11.75 -3.11
C ALA A 213 -14.42 -10.25 -2.80
N SER A 214 -13.24 -9.73 -2.45
CA SER A 214 -13.03 -8.31 -2.20
C SER A 214 -13.30 -7.44 -3.44
N LEU A 215 -12.80 -7.84 -4.62
CA LEU A 215 -13.06 -7.12 -5.87
C LEU A 215 -14.55 -7.10 -6.24
N LYS A 216 -15.28 -8.20 -5.99
CA LYS A 216 -16.74 -8.25 -6.21
C LYS A 216 -17.51 -7.28 -5.31
N ASP A 217 -17.04 -7.04 -4.08
CA ASP A 217 -17.65 -6.00 -3.25
C ASP A 217 -17.29 -4.60 -3.73
N CYS A 218 -16.06 -4.37 -4.20
CA CYS A 218 -15.70 -3.11 -4.87
C CYS A 218 -16.55 -2.83 -6.11
N ASP A 219 -16.98 -3.86 -6.87
CA ASP A 219 -17.87 -3.70 -8.04
C ASP A 219 -19.23 -3.06 -7.70
N ARG A 220 -19.64 -3.08 -6.44
CA ARG A 220 -20.91 -2.51 -5.96
C ARG A 220 -20.83 -0.99 -5.75
N LEU A 221 -19.66 -0.38 -5.97
CA LEU A 221 -19.46 1.06 -5.91
C LEU A 221 -19.95 1.74 -7.20
N THR A 222 -20.35 3.01 -7.06
CA THR A 222 -21.18 3.70 -8.05
C THR A 222 -20.50 3.98 -9.38
N SER A 223 -19.25 4.47 -9.36
CA SER A 223 -18.53 4.88 -10.57
C SER A 223 -17.26 4.07 -10.81
N ASP A 224 -16.79 4.05 -12.05
CA ASP A 224 -15.51 3.41 -12.42
C ASP A 224 -14.32 3.97 -11.65
N TRP A 225 -14.35 5.25 -11.26
CA TRP A 225 -13.31 5.85 -10.44
C TRP A 225 -13.36 5.32 -9.00
N ASP A 226 -14.57 5.16 -8.43
CA ASP A 226 -14.71 4.61 -7.08
C ASP A 226 -14.25 3.14 -7.03
N GLN A 227 -14.69 2.38 -8.01
CA GLN A 227 -14.34 0.98 -8.20
C GLN A 227 -12.82 0.79 -8.29
N ARG A 228 -12.15 1.53 -9.18
CA ARG A 228 -10.68 1.46 -9.33
C ARG A 228 -9.92 1.92 -8.10
N SER A 229 -10.41 2.95 -7.40
CA SER A 229 -9.85 3.37 -6.11
C SER A 229 -9.88 2.22 -5.11
N CYS A 230 -11.01 1.51 -5.01
CA CYS A 230 -11.14 0.31 -4.16
C CYS A 230 -10.25 -0.85 -4.61
N TYR A 231 -10.20 -1.16 -5.92
CA TYR A 231 -9.33 -2.22 -6.45
C TYR A 231 -7.86 -1.98 -6.11
N SER A 232 -7.40 -0.73 -6.17
CA SER A 232 -6.01 -0.40 -5.85
C SER A 232 -5.63 -0.75 -4.39
N GLY A 233 -6.55 -0.54 -3.43
CA GLY A 233 -6.36 -0.95 -2.04
C GLY A 233 -6.42 -2.47 -1.86
N VAL A 234 -7.31 -3.15 -2.60
CA VAL A 234 -7.38 -4.63 -2.61
C VAL A 234 -6.05 -5.24 -3.06
N PHE A 235 -5.49 -4.77 -4.18
CA PHE A 235 -4.22 -5.30 -4.69
C PHE A 235 -3.02 -4.91 -3.83
N MET A 236 -3.02 -3.71 -3.23
CA MET A 236 -1.98 -3.33 -2.28
C MET A 236 -1.97 -4.24 -1.06
N GLU A 237 -3.13 -4.44 -0.43
CA GLU A 237 -3.27 -5.31 0.74
C GLU A 237 -2.96 -6.77 0.40
N HIS A 238 -3.37 -7.24 -0.79
CA HIS A 238 -2.98 -8.56 -1.29
C HIS A 238 -1.44 -8.70 -1.35
N ASN A 239 -0.76 -7.78 -2.03
CA ASN A 239 0.68 -7.87 -2.20
C ASN A 239 1.42 -7.78 -0.86
N MET A 240 0.90 -6.99 0.08
CA MET A 240 1.42 -6.92 1.45
C MET A 240 1.25 -8.25 2.19
N GLY A 241 0.05 -8.84 2.18
CA GLY A 241 -0.19 -10.14 2.82
C GLY A 241 0.62 -11.29 2.20
N ALA A 242 0.81 -11.29 0.88
CA ALA A 242 1.66 -12.28 0.19
C ALA A 242 3.13 -12.16 0.62
N ARG A 243 3.66 -10.94 0.71
CA ARG A 243 5.04 -10.68 1.20
C ARG A 243 5.22 -11.08 2.66
N MET A 244 4.21 -10.84 3.48
CA MET A 244 4.20 -11.22 4.90
C MET A 244 3.90 -12.71 5.10
N GLN A 245 3.71 -13.48 4.02
CA GLN A 245 3.34 -14.90 4.07
C GLN A 245 2.07 -15.17 4.91
N VAL A 246 1.16 -14.20 4.94
CA VAL A 246 -0.17 -14.34 5.56
C VAL A 246 -1.01 -15.37 4.78
N PHE A 247 -0.75 -15.47 3.48
CA PHE A 247 -1.32 -16.49 2.60
C PHE A 247 -0.36 -16.76 1.43
N GLY A 248 -0.53 -17.90 0.76
CA GLY A 248 0.36 -18.33 -0.32
C GLY A 248 1.79 -18.62 0.15
N ASP A 249 2.67 -18.95 -0.78
CA ASP A 249 4.10 -19.19 -0.52
C ASP A 249 4.99 -17.99 -0.87
N GLY A 250 4.39 -16.82 -1.13
CA GLY A 250 5.10 -15.62 -1.57
C GLY A 250 5.54 -15.64 -3.04
N THR A 251 5.12 -16.63 -3.84
CA THR A 251 5.45 -16.68 -5.27
C THR A 251 4.57 -15.76 -6.12
N PHE A 252 5.18 -15.24 -7.19
CA PHE A 252 4.57 -14.34 -8.16
C PHE A 252 3.58 -15.09 -9.05
N GLY A 253 2.30 -14.69 -9.10
CA GLY A 253 1.28 -15.49 -9.78
C GLY A 253 -0.01 -14.79 -10.22
N MET A 254 0.01 -13.50 -10.57
CA MET A 254 -1.23 -12.76 -10.91
C MET A 254 -1.30 -12.18 -12.33
N ARG A 255 -0.66 -12.80 -13.32
CA ARG A 255 -0.80 -12.35 -14.72
C ARG A 255 -1.95 -13.00 -15.49
N ASP A 256 -2.27 -14.27 -15.24
CA ASP A 256 -3.14 -15.03 -16.16
C ASP A 256 -4.55 -15.35 -15.63
N ALA A 257 -4.87 -15.00 -14.38
CA ALA A 257 -6.14 -15.39 -13.73
C ALA A 257 -7.09 -14.22 -13.38
N ILE A 258 -6.71 -12.97 -13.66
CA ILE A 258 -7.50 -11.79 -13.26
C ILE A 258 -8.36 -11.27 -14.42
N PRO A 259 -9.68 -11.07 -14.20
CA PRO A 259 -10.58 -10.46 -15.20
C PRO A 259 -10.08 -9.12 -15.73
N ALA A 260 -10.32 -8.85 -17.02
CA ALA A 260 -9.84 -7.65 -17.73
C ALA A 260 -10.07 -6.34 -16.97
N ARG A 261 -11.24 -6.19 -16.35
CA ARG A 261 -11.64 -4.99 -15.61
C ARG A 261 -10.75 -4.62 -14.42
N TYR A 262 -9.97 -5.57 -13.88
CA TYR A 262 -9.09 -5.34 -12.72
C TYR A 262 -7.60 -5.33 -13.11
N ARG A 263 -7.27 -5.63 -14.36
CA ARG A 263 -5.86 -5.85 -14.76
C ARG A 263 -5.02 -4.60 -14.59
N ARG A 264 -5.55 -3.42 -14.92
CA ARG A 264 -4.80 -2.17 -14.81
C ARG A 264 -4.27 -1.96 -13.38
N GLU A 265 -5.15 -1.98 -12.38
CA GLU A 265 -4.78 -1.78 -10.98
C GLU A 265 -3.94 -2.93 -10.45
N CYS A 266 -4.16 -4.17 -10.91
CA CYS A 266 -3.29 -5.29 -10.59
C CYS A 266 -1.85 -4.99 -11.03
N PHE A 267 -1.64 -4.69 -12.32
CA PHE A 267 -0.31 -4.46 -12.89
C PHE A 267 0.38 -3.23 -12.28
N GLU A 268 -0.38 -2.18 -11.95
CA GLU A 268 0.13 -1.00 -11.25
C GLU A 268 0.67 -1.33 -9.84
N LEU A 269 0.17 -2.38 -9.20
CA LEU A 269 0.62 -2.81 -7.87
C LEU A 269 1.61 -3.98 -7.93
N GLN A 270 1.71 -4.71 -9.04
CA GLN A 270 2.56 -5.92 -9.17
C GLN A 270 4.05 -5.69 -8.89
N ALA A 271 4.56 -4.47 -9.09
CA ALA A 271 5.95 -4.14 -8.76
C ALA A 271 6.31 -4.48 -7.31
N ASP A 272 5.30 -4.53 -6.42
CA ASP A 272 5.47 -4.98 -5.07
C ASP A 272 5.95 -6.43 -4.93
N LEU A 273 5.48 -7.33 -5.79
CA LEU A 273 5.90 -8.73 -5.78
C LEU A 273 7.11 -8.96 -6.71
N ILE A 274 7.18 -8.22 -7.82
CA ILE A 274 8.26 -8.33 -8.81
C ILE A 274 9.61 -8.04 -8.16
N LEU A 275 9.73 -6.89 -7.49
CA LEU A 275 11.01 -6.41 -6.97
C LEU A 275 11.65 -7.38 -5.97
N PRO A 276 10.96 -7.89 -4.93
CA PRO A 276 11.50 -8.93 -4.06
C PRO A 276 11.92 -10.19 -4.83
N ALA A 277 11.10 -10.66 -5.77
CA ALA A 277 11.39 -11.87 -6.56
C ALA A 277 12.67 -11.75 -7.39
N VAL A 278 13.01 -10.53 -7.83
CA VAL A 278 14.26 -10.25 -8.57
C VAL A 278 15.34 -9.59 -7.70
N GLN A 279 15.25 -9.69 -6.38
CA GLN A 279 16.23 -9.15 -5.42
C GLN A 279 16.48 -7.65 -5.57
N GLN A 280 15.41 -6.88 -5.76
CA GLN A 280 15.41 -5.42 -5.93
C GLN A 280 16.20 -4.93 -7.17
N ASP A 281 16.46 -5.81 -8.14
CA ASP A 281 17.11 -5.49 -9.40
C ASP A 281 16.11 -4.86 -10.38
N TYR A 282 16.19 -3.53 -10.52
CA TYR A 282 15.30 -2.75 -11.40
C TYR A 282 15.45 -3.11 -12.88
N ARG A 283 16.61 -3.62 -13.33
CA ARG A 283 16.79 -4.07 -14.71
C ARG A 283 16.01 -5.36 -14.96
N LYS A 284 16.07 -6.31 -14.01
CA LYS A 284 15.27 -7.54 -14.08
C LYS A 284 13.78 -7.26 -13.94
N ALA A 285 13.39 -6.35 -13.04
CA ALA A 285 12.00 -5.93 -12.89
C ALA A 285 11.45 -5.27 -14.17
N SER A 286 12.28 -4.46 -14.84
CA SER A 286 11.96 -3.89 -16.14
C SER A 286 11.69 -4.96 -17.20
N ALA A 287 12.55 -5.99 -17.32
CA ALA A 287 12.31 -7.10 -18.24
C ALA A 287 11.02 -7.86 -17.92
N VAL A 288 10.63 -7.94 -16.64
CA VAL A 288 9.35 -8.50 -16.22
C VAL A 288 8.18 -7.63 -16.69
N CYS A 289 8.27 -6.31 -16.58
CA CYS A 289 7.23 -5.38 -17.08
C CYS A 289 7.12 -5.39 -18.60
N ASP A 290 8.23 -5.50 -19.34
CA ASP A 290 8.22 -5.61 -20.81
C ASP A 290 7.45 -6.87 -21.28
N GLY A 291 7.43 -7.92 -20.45
CA GLY A 291 6.66 -9.15 -20.68
C GLY A 291 5.18 -9.08 -20.31
N ALA A 292 4.62 -7.92 -19.98
CA ALA A 292 3.21 -7.76 -19.61
C ALA A 292 2.22 -7.96 -20.78
N GLY A 293 2.71 -7.98 -22.03
CA GLY A 293 1.89 -8.20 -23.22
C GLY A 293 1.28 -6.90 -23.76
N GLU A 294 0.09 -6.53 -23.29
CA GLU A 294 -0.64 -5.34 -23.77
C GLU A 294 0.07 -4.03 -23.34
N ALA A 295 0.12 -3.03 -24.22
CA ALA A 295 0.94 -1.82 -24.02
C ALA A 295 0.51 -0.97 -22.81
N ASP A 296 -0.78 -0.96 -22.50
CA ASP A 296 -1.35 -0.31 -21.31
C ASP A 296 -0.94 -1.03 -20.02
N LEU A 297 -0.87 -2.37 -20.04
CA LEU A 297 -0.40 -3.18 -18.91
C LEU A 297 1.11 -3.05 -18.69
N VAL A 298 1.90 -2.95 -19.78
CA VAL A 298 3.33 -2.62 -19.71
C VAL A 298 3.52 -1.28 -19.01
N SER A 299 2.78 -0.26 -19.45
CA SER A 299 2.84 1.09 -18.87
C SER A 299 2.42 1.08 -17.39
N ALA A 300 1.32 0.41 -17.04
CA ALA A 300 0.87 0.26 -15.65
C ALA A 300 1.93 -0.41 -14.77
N CYS A 301 2.60 -1.46 -15.26
CA CYS A 301 3.69 -2.11 -14.53
C CYS A 301 4.85 -1.15 -14.23
N TYR A 302 5.25 -0.32 -15.21
CA TYR A 302 6.30 0.67 -15.00
C TYR A 302 5.89 1.80 -14.05
N VAL A 303 4.62 2.23 -14.07
CA VAL A 303 4.07 3.15 -13.06
C VAL A 303 4.23 2.55 -11.66
N GLY A 304 3.88 1.28 -11.49
CA GLY A 304 4.13 0.56 -10.23
C GLY A 304 5.59 0.56 -9.82
N LEU A 305 6.49 0.26 -10.76
CA LEU A 305 7.93 0.24 -10.53
C LEU A 305 8.46 1.62 -10.10
N GLY A 306 7.92 2.69 -10.68
CA GLY A 306 8.18 4.08 -10.29
C GLY A 306 7.77 4.41 -8.86
N ARG A 307 6.55 4.03 -8.46
CA ARG A 307 6.07 4.20 -7.09
C ARG A 307 7.00 3.50 -6.10
N ASN A 308 7.40 2.25 -6.40
CA ASN A 308 8.36 1.53 -5.56
C ASN A 308 9.76 2.16 -5.58
N ALA A 309 10.19 2.80 -6.68
CA ALA A 309 11.46 3.52 -6.75
C ALA A 309 11.48 4.71 -5.79
N SER A 310 10.39 5.49 -5.75
CA SER A 310 10.19 6.58 -4.80
C SER A 310 10.23 6.11 -3.35
N GLY A 311 9.42 5.10 -3.00
CA GLY A 311 9.41 4.51 -1.66
C GLY A 311 10.78 3.96 -1.25
N SER A 312 11.40 3.12 -2.08
CA SER A 312 12.70 2.48 -1.78
C SER A 312 13.88 3.45 -1.75
N ALA A 313 13.70 4.68 -2.23
CA ALA A 313 14.67 5.75 -2.16
C ALA A 313 14.44 6.68 -0.95
N ALA A 314 13.46 6.39 -0.08
CA ALA A 314 13.02 7.30 0.97
C ALA A 314 12.77 8.72 0.41
N PHE A 315 12.11 8.78 -0.75
CA PHE A 315 11.77 10.00 -1.49
C PHE A 315 12.98 10.82 -1.99
N GLN A 316 14.20 10.27 -1.92
CA GLN A 316 15.41 10.96 -2.39
C GLN A 316 15.52 10.93 -3.91
N PHE A 317 15.51 12.11 -4.54
CA PHE A 317 15.45 12.25 -6.01
C PHE A 317 16.58 11.51 -6.73
N ALA A 318 17.80 11.54 -6.19
CA ALA A 318 18.94 10.82 -6.76
C ALA A 318 18.74 9.30 -6.74
N GLY A 319 18.15 8.77 -5.66
CA GLY A 319 17.82 7.35 -5.54
C GLY A 319 16.73 6.92 -6.51
N ILE A 320 15.74 7.78 -6.74
CA ILE A 320 14.68 7.55 -7.73
C ILE A 320 15.25 7.49 -9.14
N ARG A 321 16.04 8.49 -9.54
CA ARG A 321 16.68 8.52 -10.87
C ARG A 321 17.55 7.29 -11.10
N LYS A 322 18.41 6.96 -10.13
CA LYS A 322 19.26 5.75 -10.16
C LYS A 322 18.48 4.47 -10.45
N ARG A 323 17.22 4.38 -10.01
CA ARG A 323 16.35 3.21 -10.20
C ARG A 323 15.58 3.27 -11.51
N CYS A 324 14.93 4.40 -11.81
CA CYS A 324 14.15 4.55 -13.03
C CYS A 324 15.02 4.54 -14.30
N ASP A 325 16.26 5.04 -14.24
CA ASP A 325 17.19 5.00 -15.38
C ASP A 325 17.69 3.58 -15.71
N LEU A 326 17.36 2.57 -14.89
CA LEU A 326 17.63 1.16 -15.17
C LEU A 326 16.49 0.47 -15.95
N ALA A 327 15.35 1.14 -16.12
CA ALA A 327 14.25 0.64 -16.93
C ALA A 327 14.59 0.60 -18.42
N SER A 328 13.81 -0.15 -19.19
CA SER A 328 13.88 -0.12 -20.64
C SER A 328 13.60 1.29 -21.15
N PRO A 329 14.15 1.71 -22.31
CA PRO A 329 13.92 3.07 -22.83
C PRO A 329 12.45 3.46 -22.93
N ALA A 330 11.57 2.50 -23.27
CA ALA A 330 10.13 2.72 -23.32
C ALA A 330 9.48 2.83 -21.93
N GLY A 331 10.05 2.18 -20.91
CA GLY A 331 9.55 2.19 -19.52
C GLY A 331 10.00 3.39 -18.69
N VAL A 332 11.11 4.05 -19.05
CA VAL A 332 11.68 5.19 -18.30
C VAL A 332 10.64 6.29 -18.02
N PRO A 333 9.88 6.81 -19.02
CA PRO A 333 8.89 7.85 -18.75
C PRO A 333 7.81 7.42 -17.76
N TYR A 334 7.31 6.18 -17.85
CA TYR A 334 6.28 5.64 -16.95
C TYR A 334 6.81 5.36 -15.54
N CYS A 335 8.09 4.99 -15.39
CA CYS A 335 8.73 4.92 -14.08
C CYS A 335 8.76 6.30 -13.41
N TYR A 336 9.09 7.35 -14.16
CA TYR A 336 9.06 8.72 -13.62
C TYR A 336 7.63 9.19 -13.29
N GLU A 337 6.63 8.81 -14.09
CA GLU A 337 5.20 9.04 -13.78
C GLU A 337 4.81 8.40 -12.45
N GLY A 338 5.12 7.12 -12.26
CA GLY A 338 4.81 6.41 -11.02
C GLY A 338 5.52 7.00 -9.80
N ALA A 339 6.79 7.38 -9.97
CA ALA A 339 7.58 7.96 -8.90
C ALA A 339 7.02 9.32 -8.47
N VAL A 340 6.64 10.19 -9.40
CA VAL A 340 6.10 11.51 -9.05
C VAL A 340 4.70 11.41 -8.46
N ARG A 341 3.86 10.47 -8.94
CA ARG A 341 2.55 10.22 -8.33
C ARG A 341 2.68 9.78 -6.87
N HIS A 342 3.74 9.04 -6.54
CA HIS A 342 4.06 8.72 -5.14
C HIS A 342 4.63 9.89 -4.34
N LEU A 343 5.48 10.73 -4.95
CA LEU A 343 6.05 11.91 -4.30
C LEU A 343 5.01 13.00 -4.02
N ALA A 344 3.99 13.10 -4.86
CA ALA A 344 2.85 13.99 -4.75
C ALA A 344 1.60 13.15 -4.43
N TYR A 345 1.64 12.32 -3.39
CA TYR A 345 0.51 11.46 -3.01
C TYR A 345 -0.68 12.29 -2.53
N ALA A 346 -0.43 13.34 -1.75
CA ALA A 346 -1.44 14.26 -1.23
C ALA A 346 -1.26 15.71 -1.76
N PRO A 347 -2.30 16.58 -1.68
CA PRO A 347 -2.18 17.98 -2.06
C PRO A 347 -1.04 18.73 -1.35
N SER A 348 -0.80 18.40 -0.08
CA SER A 348 0.29 18.96 0.74
C SER A 348 1.69 18.57 0.22
N GLU A 349 1.79 17.50 -0.56
CA GLU A 349 3.03 16.95 -1.10
C GLU A 349 3.29 17.31 -2.57
N LEU A 350 2.34 17.99 -3.25
CA LEU A 350 2.52 18.51 -4.61
C LEU A 350 3.86 19.25 -4.81
N PRO A 351 4.32 20.14 -3.90
CA PRO A 351 5.59 20.82 -4.07
C PRO A 351 6.80 19.88 -4.21
N ARG A 352 6.77 18.72 -3.53
CA ARG A 352 7.83 17.70 -3.61
C ARG A 352 7.85 17.06 -5.00
N GLY A 353 6.69 16.68 -5.52
CA GLY A 353 6.57 16.12 -6.88
C GLY A 353 6.98 17.13 -7.96
N VAL A 354 6.53 18.38 -7.86
CA VAL A 354 6.91 19.45 -8.78
C VAL A 354 8.43 19.68 -8.77
N ALA A 355 9.05 19.74 -7.60
CA ALA A 355 10.50 19.88 -7.48
C ALA A 355 11.24 18.70 -8.12
N PHE A 356 10.70 17.49 -8.02
CA PHE A 356 11.26 16.31 -8.68
C PHE A 356 11.19 16.41 -10.20
N CYS A 357 10.03 16.73 -10.79
CA CYS A 357 9.91 16.86 -12.25
C CYS A 357 10.79 17.99 -12.80
N LYS A 358 10.87 19.14 -12.10
CA LYS A 358 11.79 20.23 -12.47
C LYS A 358 13.26 19.81 -12.46
N SER A 359 13.62 18.79 -11.65
CA SER A 359 14.99 18.26 -11.58
C SER A 359 15.35 17.34 -12.76
N LEU A 360 14.38 16.93 -13.57
CA LEU A 360 14.61 16.09 -14.75
C LEU A 360 15.02 16.96 -15.97
N PRO A 361 15.89 16.43 -16.85
CA PRO A 361 16.22 17.10 -18.10
C PRO A 361 14.97 17.20 -19.00
N ALA A 362 14.97 18.19 -19.90
CA ALA A 362 13.91 18.32 -20.90
C ALA A 362 13.83 17.06 -21.79
N GLY A 363 12.61 16.61 -22.09
CA GLY A 363 12.32 15.42 -22.88
C GLY A 363 11.11 14.65 -22.36
N ASP A 364 10.84 13.49 -22.96
CA ASP A 364 9.63 12.68 -22.72
C ASP A 364 9.46 12.28 -21.25
N ALA A 365 10.56 11.98 -20.55
CA ALA A 365 10.53 11.64 -19.13
C ALA A 365 10.01 12.80 -18.26
N ARG A 366 10.44 14.05 -18.55
CA ARG A 366 9.96 15.23 -17.83
C ARG A 366 8.50 15.53 -18.18
N ALA A 367 8.15 15.47 -19.45
CA ALA A 367 6.76 15.66 -19.89
C ALA A 367 5.82 14.65 -19.20
N ARG A 368 6.19 13.36 -19.20
CA ARG A 368 5.41 12.31 -18.51
C ARG A 368 5.40 12.47 -16.98
N CYS A 369 6.48 12.96 -16.38
CA CYS A 369 6.49 13.31 -14.96
C CYS A 369 5.44 14.42 -14.66
N TRP A 370 5.36 15.46 -15.49
CA TRP A 370 4.36 16.51 -15.31
C TRP A 370 2.92 16.04 -15.61
N ASP A 371 2.74 15.14 -16.57
CA ASP A 371 1.47 14.42 -16.78
C ASP A 371 1.07 13.65 -15.50
N GLY A 372 2.03 13.00 -14.84
CA GLY A 372 1.84 12.36 -13.54
C GLY A 372 1.42 13.32 -12.41
N ILE A 373 1.95 14.55 -12.38
CA ILE A 373 1.44 15.61 -11.48
C ILE A 373 -0.01 15.93 -11.82
N GLY A 374 -0.31 16.08 -13.11
CA GLY A 374 -1.66 16.33 -13.61
C GLY A 374 -2.66 15.26 -13.13
N LEU A 375 -2.30 13.98 -13.25
CA LEU A 375 -3.13 12.86 -12.79
C LEU A 375 -3.47 12.96 -11.29
N GLN A 376 -2.50 13.32 -10.45
CA GLN A 376 -2.74 13.55 -9.02
C GLN A 376 -3.63 14.76 -8.77
N VAL A 377 -3.36 15.87 -9.44
CA VAL A 377 -4.18 17.08 -9.40
C VAL A 377 -5.65 16.79 -9.79
N GLY A 378 -5.86 15.93 -10.79
CA GLY A 378 -7.20 15.47 -11.19
C GLY A 378 -7.91 14.62 -10.13
N GLY A 379 -7.15 13.91 -9.30
CA GLY A 379 -7.66 13.18 -8.13
C GLY A 379 -7.92 14.08 -6.92
N PHE A 380 -7.19 15.19 -6.79
CA PHE A 380 -7.28 16.09 -5.64
C PHE A 380 -8.44 17.07 -5.71
N PHE A 381 -8.69 17.63 -6.90
CA PHE A 381 -9.64 18.72 -7.07
C PHE A 381 -10.77 18.34 -8.02
N SER A 382 -12.01 18.59 -7.62
CA SER A 382 -13.18 18.29 -8.44
C SER A 382 -13.46 19.36 -9.50
N ASP A 383 -12.92 20.57 -9.34
CA ASP A 383 -13.18 21.71 -10.22
C ASP A 383 -11.98 22.08 -11.12
N LEU A 384 -12.27 22.40 -12.39
CA LEU A 384 -11.26 22.75 -13.39
C LEU A 384 -10.39 23.96 -13.02
N PRO A 385 -10.91 25.05 -12.41
CA PRO A 385 -10.09 26.17 -11.98
C PRO A 385 -9.00 25.79 -10.96
N SER A 386 -9.34 24.99 -9.94
CA SER A 386 -8.36 24.51 -8.96
C SER A 386 -7.31 23.61 -9.59
N ARG A 387 -7.72 22.72 -10.51
CA ARG A 387 -6.79 21.89 -11.27
C ARG A 387 -5.82 22.72 -12.10
N ARG A 388 -6.32 23.75 -12.80
CA ARG A 388 -5.48 24.65 -13.61
C ARG A 388 -4.46 25.39 -12.75
N ARG A 389 -4.87 25.93 -11.60
CA ARG A 389 -3.97 26.62 -10.66
C ARG A 389 -2.89 25.70 -10.11
N ALA A 390 -3.24 24.46 -9.80
CA ALA A 390 -2.27 23.48 -9.28
C ALA A 390 -1.20 23.07 -10.31
N CYS A 391 -1.43 23.31 -11.60
CA CYS A 391 -0.49 23.05 -12.69
C CYS A 391 0.39 24.25 -13.07
N GLU A 392 0.35 25.36 -12.33
CA GLU A 392 1.17 26.54 -12.62
C GLU A 392 2.67 26.23 -12.49
N SER A 393 3.43 26.61 -13.53
CA SER A 393 4.88 26.47 -13.61
C SER A 393 5.45 27.60 -14.49
N ASP A 394 6.74 27.90 -14.31
CA ASP A 394 7.46 28.91 -15.10
C ASP A 394 7.73 28.45 -16.55
N ASP A 395 7.63 27.14 -16.81
CA ASP A 395 7.83 26.52 -18.11
C ASP A 395 6.48 26.14 -18.74
N ALA A 396 6.19 26.67 -19.93
CA ALA A 396 4.93 26.44 -20.62
C ALA A 396 4.71 24.97 -21.03
N SER A 397 5.78 24.20 -21.28
CA SER A 397 5.70 22.78 -21.62
C SER A 397 5.33 21.92 -20.41
N ASP A 398 5.88 22.27 -19.24
CA ASP A 398 5.52 21.65 -17.96
C ASP A 398 4.04 21.90 -17.63
N VAL A 399 3.59 23.16 -17.81
CA VAL A 399 2.18 23.53 -17.66
C VAL A 399 1.32 22.66 -18.58
N ALA A 400 1.62 22.64 -19.88
CA ALA A 400 0.84 21.90 -20.88
C ALA A 400 0.65 20.42 -20.52
N ALA A 401 1.74 19.73 -20.13
CA ALA A 401 1.69 18.33 -19.72
C ALA A 401 0.83 18.12 -18.46
N CYS A 402 0.97 18.99 -17.46
CA CYS A 402 0.17 18.90 -16.24
C CYS A 402 -1.32 19.15 -16.49
N VAL A 403 -1.70 20.18 -17.26
CA VAL A 403 -3.13 20.45 -17.53
C VAL A 403 -3.78 19.34 -18.36
N GLU A 404 -3.01 18.64 -19.21
CA GLU A 404 -3.48 17.45 -19.92
C GLU A 404 -3.80 16.31 -18.94
N GLY A 405 -2.84 15.91 -18.10
CA GLY A 405 -3.05 14.88 -17.08
C GLY A 405 -4.15 15.23 -16.06
N ALA A 406 -4.31 16.53 -15.75
CA ALA A 406 -5.37 17.01 -14.86
C ALA A 406 -6.78 17.02 -15.52
N GLY A 407 -6.88 16.72 -16.81
CA GLY A 407 -8.15 16.72 -17.54
C GLY A 407 -8.73 18.12 -17.75
N VAL A 408 -7.87 19.14 -17.90
CA VAL A 408 -8.25 20.56 -18.08
C VAL A 408 -8.12 21.01 -19.55
N GLY A 409 -7.59 20.14 -20.42
CA GLY A 409 -7.40 20.41 -21.85
C GLY A 409 -8.70 20.65 -22.64
N SER A 410 -8.56 21.32 -23.79
CA SER A 410 -9.61 21.88 -24.67
C SER A 410 -10.52 20.87 -25.40
N GLY A 411 -10.63 19.63 -24.91
CA GLY A 411 -11.41 18.55 -25.51
C GLY A 411 -12.38 17.84 -24.57
N ALA A 412 -12.48 18.25 -23.30
CA ALA A 412 -13.41 17.65 -22.35
C ALA A 412 -14.86 18.08 -22.65
N ARG A 413 -15.46 17.55 -23.72
CA ARG A 413 -16.88 17.19 -23.66
C ARG A 413 -16.98 16.07 -22.64
N VAL A 414 -17.17 16.45 -21.38
CA VAL A 414 -17.86 15.59 -20.44
C VAL A 414 -19.22 15.35 -21.07
N GLU A 415 -19.46 14.15 -21.60
CA GLU A 415 -20.83 13.66 -21.72
C GLU A 415 -21.39 13.66 -20.31
N VAL A 416 -22.09 14.74 -19.97
CA VAL A 416 -23.12 14.71 -18.94
C VAL A 416 -24.18 13.76 -19.50
N ARG A 417 -23.99 12.45 -19.29
CA ARG A 417 -25.08 11.50 -19.43
C ARG A 417 -26.07 11.83 -18.32
N ASP A 418 -27.16 12.43 -18.77
CA ASP A 418 -28.40 12.73 -18.08
C ASP A 418 -28.55 12.07 -16.71
N LEU A 419 -28.54 12.89 -15.65
CA LEU A 419 -29.24 12.57 -14.42
C LEU A 419 -30.74 12.58 -14.74
N PRO A 420 -31.49 11.47 -14.58
CA PRO A 420 -32.93 11.54 -14.61
C PRO A 420 -33.39 12.29 -13.37
N HIS A 421 -34.12 13.38 -13.59
CA HIS A 421 -34.99 13.97 -12.59
C HIS A 421 -35.95 12.89 -12.03
N GLN A 422 -35.81 12.56 -10.74
CA GLN A 422 -36.90 12.46 -9.76
C GLN A 422 -36.36 12.14 -8.36
#